data_AF-A0A127SCD3-F1
#
_entry.id   AF-A0A127SCD3-F1
#
_cell.length_a   1.000
_cell.length_b   1.000
_cell.length_c   1.000
_cell.angle_alpha   90.00
_cell.angle_beta   90.00
_cell.angle_gamma   90.00
#
_symmetry.space_group_name_H-M   'P 1'
#
loop_
_entity.id
_entity.type
_entity.pdbx_description
1 polymer ?
#
loop_
_entity_poly.entity_id
_entity_poly.type
_entity_poly.pdbx_seq_one_letter_code
_entity_poly.pdbx_strand_id
1 'polypeptide(L)'
;TSATTLVSADQAGLTYTTASALTPGTYSWRVVPKNPYGSASGCTTSFTFTVNAVVTYYLDTDGDGYGNALVSTTSCTGAPAGYVANNTDCNDSVAAINPGMTEILYDGFDNNCNGLLDEGNQLIANMTNCGTTLATISSLISCVSTEGVNGYRFEVTNTATNAVQTIDRPLQYFSLTQLSSFEYATTYSVRVMLRKNGIWLGYYGPSCLYSTPPVTQPSGGTGTTQLQTYCGQTLPSISTLIATTSLPGATGYRFRVTNTVTGSVQTLTRTLHWFSLTMLPSYNYGTTYVVDVAVKTTGDYSEYGAPCNVTTPNVPT
;
A
#
# COMPACT_ATOMS: atom_id res chain seq x y z
N THR A 1 -32.71 14.90 -46.93
CA THR A 1 -31.33 14.53 -47.33
C THR A 1 -31.43 13.62 -48.54
N SER A 2 -30.75 13.94 -49.63
CA SER A 2 -30.84 13.17 -50.88
C SER A 2 -30.38 11.74 -50.64
N ALA A 3 -31.23 10.76 -50.89
CA ALA A 3 -30.85 9.35 -50.88
C ALA A 3 -29.89 9.11 -52.06
N THR A 4 -28.59 9.06 -51.78
CA THR A 4 -27.58 8.69 -52.78
C THR A 4 -27.87 7.25 -53.22
N THR A 5 -28.46 7.09 -54.40
CA THR A 5 -28.70 5.75 -54.95
C THR A 5 -27.37 5.24 -55.48
N LEU A 6 -26.69 4.40 -54.70
CA LEU A 6 -25.53 3.66 -55.15
C LEU A 6 -26.02 2.47 -55.96
N VAL A 7 -25.99 2.59 -57.30
CA VAL A 7 -26.30 1.49 -58.20
C VAL A 7 -25.02 0.66 -58.35
N SER A 8 -25.05 -0.60 -57.88
CA SER A 8 -24.00 -1.55 -58.23
C SER A 8 -24.15 -1.94 -59.70
N ALA A 9 -23.04 -2.07 -60.44
CA ALA A 9 -23.07 -2.68 -61.78
C ALA A 9 -23.64 -4.11 -61.69
N ASP A 10 -24.07 -4.70 -62.81
CA ASP A 10 -24.57 -6.08 -62.83
C ASP A 10 -23.56 -7.03 -62.15
N GLN A 11 -23.95 -7.60 -61.01
CA GLN A 11 -23.09 -8.45 -60.19
C GLN A 11 -23.34 -9.92 -60.51
N ALA A 12 -22.27 -10.68 -60.74
CA ALA A 12 -22.34 -12.14 -60.83
C ALA A 12 -22.22 -12.83 -59.45
N GLY A 13 -21.95 -12.08 -58.37
CA GLY A 13 -21.74 -12.58 -57.01
C GLY A 13 -22.90 -12.32 -56.04
N LEU A 14 -22.93 -13.06 -54.94
CA LEU A 14 -23.94 -12.96 -53.86
C LEU A 14 -23.60 -11.89 -52.79
N THR A 15 -22.48 -11.19 -52.94
CA THR A 15 -21.98 -10.20 -51.97
C THR A 15 -21.62 -8.92 -52.69
N TYR A 16 -21.97 -7.77 -52.11
CA TYR A 16 -21.56 -6.44 -52.59
C TYR A 16 -20.86 -5.67 -51.48
N THR A 17 -19.71 -5.10 -51.80
CA THR A 17 -18.92 -4.25 -50.91
C THR A 17 -18.97 -2.82 -51.45
N THR A 18 -19.31 -1.85 -50.59
CA THR A 18 -19.36 -0.43 -50.99
C THR A 18 -17.94 0.10 -51.23
N ALA A 19 -17.78 1.01 -52.19
CA ALA A 19 -16.48 1.62 -52.51
C ALA A 19 -15.94 2.54 -51.38
N SER A 20 -16.81 2.97 -50.46
CA SER A 20 -16.48 3.79 -49.30
C SER A 20 -17.31 3.39 -48.08
N ALA A 21 -16.87 3.81 -46.90
CA ALA A 21 -17.63 3.64 -45.67
C ALA A 21 -18.97 4.39 -45.75
N LEU A 22 -20.03 3.73 -45.29
CA LEU A 22 -21.35 4.34 -45.17
C LEU A 22 -21.35 5.32 -44.00
N THR A 23 -21.89 6.53 -44.21
CA THR A 23 -22.14 7.48 -43.12
C THR A 23 -23.39 7.09 -42.34
N PRO A 24 -23.60 7.59 -41.11
CA PRO A 24 -24.82 7.33 -40.37
C PRO A 24 -26.08 7.70 -41.18
N GLY A 25 -27.05 6.78 -41.23
CA GLY A 25 -28.28 6.92 -42.02
C GLY A 25 -28.97 5.58 -42.27
N THR A 26 -30.19 5.65 -42.79
CA THR A 26 -30.97 4.49 -43.21
C THR A 26 -30.79 4.25 -44.70
N TYR A 27 -30.38 3.03 -45.05
CA TYR A 27 -30.14 2.59 -46.41
C TYR A 27 -31.20 1.56 -46.81
N SER A 28 -31.62 1.60 -48.07
CA SER A 28 -32.46 0.57 -48.68
C SER A 28 -31.67 -0.11 -49.78
N TRP A 29 -31.59 -1.43 -49.71
CA TRP A 29 -30.99 -2.25 -50.75
C TRP A 29 -32.10 -2.96 -51.51
N ARG A 30 -31.99 -2.95 -52.83
CA ARG A 30 -32.95 -3.60 -53.72
C ARG A 30 -32.22 -4.52 -54.68
N VAL A 31 -32.60 -5.79 -54.69
CA VAL A 31 -32.10 -6.79 -55.64
C VAL A 31 -33.06 -6.87 -56.82
N VAL A 32 -32.53 -6.66 -58.03
CA VAL A 32 -33.32 -6.65 -59.27
C VAL A 32 -32.77 -7.70 -60.23
N PRO A 33 -33.45 -8.86 -60.39
CA PRO A 33 -33.03 -9.85 -61.38
C PRO A 33 -33.24 -9.32 -62.79
N LYS A 34 -32.31 -9.62 -63.69
CA LYS A 34 -32.36 -9.26 -65.12
C LYS A 34 -32.38 -10.52 -65.98
N ASN A 35 -33.12 -10.47 -67.08
CA ASN A 35 -33.11 -11.52 -68.11
C ASN A 35 -31.80 -11.43 -68.95
N PRO A 36 -31.52 -12.40 -69.84
CA PRO A 36 -30.31 -12.39 -70.69
C PRO A 36 -30.15 -11.16 -71.59
N TYR A 37 -31.23 -10.37 -71.76
CA TYR A 37 -31.23 -9.13 -72.54
C TYR A 37 -31.06 -7.88 -71.66
N GLY A 38 -30.73 -8.05 -70.37
CA GLY A 38 -30.49 -6.96 -69.42
C GLY A 38 -31.75 -6.27 -68.87
N SER A 39 -32.94 -6.76 -69.22
CA SER A 39 -34.21 -6.20 -68.75
C SER A 39 -34.62 -6.83 -67.41
N ALA A 40 -35.12 -6.02 -66.47
CA ALA A 40 -35.59 -6.51 -65.18
C ALA A 40 -36.69 -7.58 -65.37
N SER A 41 -36.48 -8.77 -64.83
CA SER A 41 -37.39 -9.91 -64.98
C SER A 41 -37.23 -10.87 -63.80
N GLY A 42 -38.34 -11.19 -63.12
CA GLY A 42 -38.36 -12.02 -61.90
C GLY A 42 -38.76 -11.25 -60.63
N CYS A 43 -38.71 -11.92 -59.48
CA CYS A 43 -39.06 -11.33 -58.19
C CYS A 43 -37.97 -10.38 -57.68
N THR A 44 -38.35 -9.16 -57.32
CA THR A 44 -37.44 -8.20 -56.67
C THR A 44 -37.64 -8.24 -55.17
N THR A 45 -36.56 -8.23 -54.39
CA THR A 45 -36.60 -8.10 -52.93
C THR A 45 -35.86 -6.85 -52.50
N SER A 46 -36.25 -6.28 -51.37
CA SER A 46 -35.55 -5.16 -50.75
C SER A 46 -35.47 -5.34 -49.25
N PHE A 47 -34.35 -4.92 -48.67
CA PHE A 47 -34.19 -4.83 -47.22
C PHE A 47 -33.62 -3.46 -46.86
N THR A 48 -34.05 -2.94 -45.71
CA THR A 48 -33.53 -1.69 -45.16
C THR A 48 -32.63 -2.00 -43.97
N PHE A 49 -31.53 -1.28 -43.85
CA PHE A 49 -30.69 -1.31 -42.66
C PHE A 49 -30.27 0.10 -42.26
N THR A 50 -29.98 0.28 -40.98
CA THR A 50 -29.52 1.56 -40.44
C THR A 50 -28.06 1.43 -40.06
N VAL A 51 -27.26 2.38 -40.52
CA VAL A 51 -25.90 2.61 -40.02
C VAL A 51 -26.02 3.74 -39.00
N ASN A 52 -25.69 3.45 -37.76
CA ASN A 52 -25.61 4.43 -36.68
C ASN A 52 -24.23 5.09 -36.67
N ALA A 53 -24.06 6.12 -35.82
CA ALA A 53 -22.73 6.52 -35.42
C ALA A 53 -22.01 5.33 -34.77
N VAL A 54 -20.68 5.26 -34.91
CA VAL A 54 -19.89 4.22 -34.25
C VAL A 54 -20.03 4.39 -32.74
N VAL A 55 -20.48 3.33 -32.07
CA VAL A 55 -20.59 3.24 -30.62
C VAL A 55 -19.64 2.16 -30.14
N THR A 56 -18.98 2.41 -29.01
CA THR A 56 -18.22 1.40 -28.27
C THR A 56 -19.16 0.62 -27.38
N TYR A 57 -19.13 -0.70 -27.50
CA TYR A 57 -19.86 -1.64 -26.67
C TYR A 57 -18.87 -2.49 -25.87
N TYR A 58 -19.31 -2.99 -24.72
CA TYR A 58 -18.52 -3.67 -23.71
C TYR A 58 -19.11 -5.05 -23.47
N LEU A 59 -18.25 -6.05 -23.29
CA LEU A 59 -18.69 -7.43 -23.06
C LEU A 59 -19.50 -7.49 -21.77
N ASP A 60 -20.66 -8.13 -21.83
CA ASP A 60 -21.58 -8.41 -20.71
C ASP A 60 -21.68 -9.93 -20.59
N THR A 61 -20.76 -10.48 -19.79
CA THR A 61 -20.53 -11.93 -19.68
C THR A 61 -21.59 -12.59 -18.81
N ASP A 62 -22.08 -11.91 -17.78
CA ASP A 62 -23.04 -12.45 -16.81
C ASP A 62 -24.50 -12.04 -17.09
N GLY A 63 -24.73 -11.13 -18.03
CA GLY A 63 -26.03 -10.82 -18.62
C GLY A 63 -26.86 -9.85 -17.78
N ASP A 64 -26.24 -9.02 -16.96
CA ASP A 64 -26.96 -8.08 -16.08
C ASP A 64 -27.21 -6.69 -16.70
N GLY A 65 -26.68 -6.45 -17.92
CA GLY A 65 -26.85 -5.21 -18.65
C GLY A 65 -25.71 -4.18 -18.45
N TYR A 66 -24.71 -4.51 -17.65
CA TYR A 66 -23.47 -3.76 -17.48
C TYR A 66 -22.31 -4.52 -18.11
N GLY A 67 -21.34 -3.79 -18.66
CA GLY A 67 -20.25 -4.41 -19.40
C GLY A 67 -18.88 -4.07 -18.84
N ASN A 68 -17.93 -4.96 -19.12
CA ASN A 68 -16.54 -4.83 -18.74
C ASN A 68 -15.81 -3.74 -19.54
N ALA A 69 -15.39 -2.66 -18.87
CA ALA A 69 -14.65 -1.56 -19.49
C ALA A 69 -13.34 -1.99 -20.19
N LEU A 70 -12.73 -3.11 -19.79
CA LEU A 70 -11.48 -3.62 -20.34
C LEU A 70 -11.68 -4.47 -21.61
N VAL A 71 -12.91 -4.91 -21.88
CA VAL A 71 -13.23 -5.75 -23.05
C VAL A 71 -14.30 -5.06 -23.89
N SER A 72 -13.85 -4.36 -24.93
CA SER A 72 -14.73 -3.57 -25.78
C SER A 72 -14.60 -3.89 -27.27
N THR A 73 -15.64 -3.54 -28.01
CA THR A 73 -15.71 -3.60 -29.47
C THR A 73 -16.45 -2.37 -29.98
N THR A 74 -16.32 -2.05 -31.27
CA THR A 74 -17.06 -0.95 -31.88
C THR A 74 -18.05 -1.48 -32.89
N SER A 75 -19.24 -0.87 -32.95
CA SER A 75 -20.26 -1.21 -33.93
C SER A 75 -21.04 0.02 -34.35
N CYS A 76 -21.38 0.07 -35.64
CA CYS A 76 -22.30 1.05 -36.21
C CYS A 76 -23.65 0.42 -36.56
N THR A 77 -23.91 -0.84 -36.21
CA THR A 77 -25.17 -1.55 -36.54
C THR A 77 -26.02 -1.88 -35.32
N GLY A 78 -25.56 -1.49 -34.12
CA GLY A 78 -26.17 -1.84 -32.84
C GLY A 78 -25.23 -2.68 -31.98
N ALA A 79 -25.67 -3.04 -30.77
CA ALA A 79 -24.90 -3.85 -29.83
C ALA A 79 -24.68 -5.27 -30.38
N PRO A 80 -23.44 -5.77 -30.47
CA PRO A 80 -23.19 -7.18 -30.76
C PRO A 80 -23.80 -8.10 -29.68
N ALA A 81 -24.06 -9.36 -30.03
CA ALA A 81 -24.56 -10.34 -29.06
C ALA A 81 -23.57 -10.51 -27.90
N GLY A 82 -24.06 -10.40 -26.66
CA GLY A 82 -23.25 -10.44 -25.44
C GLY A 82 -22.51 -9.14 -25.13
N TYR A 83 -22.85 -8.03 -25.79
CA TYR A 83 -22.26 -6.71 -25.51
C TYR A 83 -23.33 -5.67 -25.20
N VAL A 84 -23.00 -4.72 -24.33
CA VAL A 84 -23.86 -3.60 -23.93
C VAL A 84 -23.13 -2.27 -24.05
N ALA A 85 -23.87 -1.15 -24.11
CA ALA A 85 -23.25 0.17 -24.23
C ALA A 85 -22.69 0.69 -22.91
N ASN A 86 -23.15 0.12 -21.79
CA ASN A 86 -22.72 0.50 -20.45
C ASN A 86 -21.40 -0.19 -20.09
N ASN A 87 -20.47 0.53 -19.49
CA ASN A 87 -19.13 0.05 -19.14
C ASN A 87 -18.81 0.10 -17.65
N THR A 88 -19.85 0.22 -16.81
CA THR A 88 -19.69 0.49 -15.37
C THR A 88 -19.68 -0.78 -14.52
N ASP A 89 -19.51 -1.96 -15.13
CA ASP A 89 -19.42 -3.20 -14.38
C ASP A 89 -18.04 -3.35 -13.71
N CYS A 90 -18.04 -3.55 -12.39
CA CYS A 90 -16.84 -3.83 -11.63
C CYS A 90 -16.51 -5.32 -11.53
N ASN A 91 -17.46 -6.22 -11.83
CA ASN A 91 -17.26 -7.66 -11.85
C ASN A 91 -18.18 -8.37 -12.87
N ASP A 92 -17.76 -8.34 -14.14
CA ASP A 92 -18.37 -8.99 -15.32
C ASP A 92 -18.29 -10.53 -15.31
N SER A 93 -18.56 -11.13 -14.17
CA SER A 93 -18.64 -12.57 -13.95
C SER A 93 -19.68 -12.92 -12.89
N VAL A 94 -20.32 -11.91 -12.28
CA VAL A 94 -21.27 -12.03 -11.19
C VAL A 94 -22.38 -10.99 -11.39
N ALA A 95 -23.49 -11.40 -11.99
CA ALA A 95 -24.67 -10.56 -12.27
C ALA A 95 -25.34 -9.90 -11.04
N ALA A 96 -24.87 -10.22 -9.83
CA ALA A 96 -25.31 -9.60 -8.57
C ALA A 96 -24.35 -8.49 -8.09
N ILE A 97 -23.27 -8.22 -8.83
CA ILE A 97 -22.26 -7.21 -8.53
C ILE A 97 -22.24 -6.21 -9.69
N ASN A 98 -23.06 -5.16 -9.58
CA ASN A 98 -23.19 -4.12 -10.60
C ASN A 98 -23.75 -2.81 -10.01
N PRO A 99 -23.67 -1.69 -10.74
CA PRO A 99 -24.12 -0.39 -10.26
C PRO A 99 -25.54 -0.36 -9.69
N GLY A 100 -25.63 0.06 -8.43
CA GLY A 100 -26.91 0.28 -7.74
C GLY A 100 -27.49 -0.94 -7.03
N MET A 101 -26.76 -2.05 -6.97
CA MET A 101 -27.11 -3.19 -6.12
C MET A 101 -27.07 -2.82 -4.63
N THR A 102 -27.66 -3.67 -3.78
CA THR A 102 -27.56 -3.53 -2.32
C THR A 102 -26.34 -4.29 -1.82
N GLU A 103 -25.56 -3.69 -0.93
CA GLU A 103 -24.43 -4.35 -0.27
C GLU A 103 -24.85 -5.62 0.48
N ILE A 104 -24.13 -6.70 0.23
CA ILE A 104 -24.15 -7.93 1.00
C ILE A 104 -23.13 -7.77 2.13
N LEU A 105 -23.63 -7.47 3.32
CA LEU A 105 -22.78 -7.10 4.43
C LEU A 105 -21.71 -8.15 4.75
N TYR A 106 -20.46 -7.70 4.80
CA TYR A 106 -19.29 -8.46 5.25
C TYR A 106 -18.85 -9.60 4.31
N ASP A 107 -19.19 -9.52 3.02
CA ASP A 107 -18.74 -10.46 1.99
C ASP A 107 -17.37 -10.08 1.37
N GLY A 108 -16.90 -8.86 1.64
CA GLY A 108 -15.61 -8.33 1.18
C GLY A 108 -15.62 -7.87 -0.28
N PHE A 109 -16.79 -7.69 -0.90
CA PHE A 109 -16.97 -7.22 -2.27
C PHE A 109 -17.74 -5.90 -2.29
N ASP A 110 -17.46 -5.07 -3.30
CA ASP A 110 -18.24 -3.88 -3.60
C ASP A 110 -19.39 -4.33 -4.50
N ASN A 111 -20.53 -4.66 -3.91
CA ASN A 111 -21.62 -5.27 -4.68
C ASN A 111 -22.28 -4.25 -5.61
N ASN A 112 -22.20 -2.97 -5.27
CA ASN A 112 -22.89 -1.91 -5.98
C ASN A 112 -21.98 -1.07 -6.89
N CYS A 113 -20.71 -1.45 -7.03
CA CYS A 113 -19.68 -0.85 -7.87
C CYS A 113 -19.48 0.67 -7.65
N ASN A 114 -19.62 1.18 -6.42
CA ASN A 114 -19.41 2.59 -6.12
C ASN A 114 -17.99 2.90 -5.58
N GLY A 115 -17.15 1.88 -5.40
CA GLY A 115 -15.80 1.97 -4.87
C GLY A 115 -15.70 1.90 -3.34
N LEU A 116 -16.79 1.65 -2.64
CA LEU A 116 -16.84 1.47 -1.20
C LEU A 116 -17.40 0.08 -0.87
N LEU A 117 -17.12 -0.37 0.34
CA LEU A 117 -17.57 -1.67 0.85
C LEU A 117 -18.46 -1.42 2.07
N ASP A 118 -19.58 -2.14 2.17
CA ASP A 118 -20.47 -2.15 3.33
C ASP A 118 -20.90 -0.74 3.78
N GLU A 119 -21.28 0.19 2.88
CA GLU A 119 -21.43 1.60 3.27
C GLU A 119 -22.50 1.80 4.35
N GLY A 120 -22.14 2.59 5.36
CA GLY A 120 -22.97 2.80 6.55
C GLY A 120 -23.02 1.60 7.51
N ASN A 121 -22.42 0.47 7.17
CA ASN A 121 -22.44 -0.79 7.93
C ASN A 121 -21.03 -1.36 8.20
N GLN A 122 -19.98 -0.62 7.85
CA GLN A 122 -18.57 -0.99 8.02
C GLN A 122 -18.26 -1.48 9.43
N LEU A 123 -17.74 -2.71 9.52
CA LEU A 123 -17.32 -3.31 10.77
C LEU A 123 -15.84 -3.00 11.04
N ILE A 124 -15.58 -1.88 11.71
CA ILE A 124 -14.23 -1.43 12.06
C ILE A 124 -13.91 -1.68 13.55
N ALA A 125 -12.62 -1.70 13.87
CA ALA A 125 -12.13 -1.70 15.24
C ALA A 125 -11.22 -0.50 15.48
N ASN A 126 -11.38 0.13 16.65
CA ASN A 126 -10.50 1.20 17.09
C ASN A 126 -9.27 0.62 17.79
N MET A 127 -8.11 1.15 17.46
CA MET A 127 -6.87 0.90 18.19
C MET A 127 -6.96 1.49 19.61
N THR A 128 -6.29 0.86 20.58
CA THR A 128 -6.34 1.25 22.00
C THR A 128 -5.08 1.98 22.44
N ASN A 129 -5.15 2.88 23.44
CA ASN A 129 -3.99 3.65 23.94
C ASN A 129 -3.29 4.49 22.88
N CYS A 130 -4.07 5.24 22.10
CA CYS A 130 -3.53 5.99 20.98
C CYS A 130 -2.65 7.17 21.38
N GLY A 131 -1.58 7.41 20.60
CA GLY A 131 -0.63 8.49 20.82
C GLY A 131 0.33 8.25 21.99
N THR A 132 0.41 7.01 22.49
CA THR A 132 1.28 6.67 23.62
C THR A 132 2.66 6.21 23.16
N THR A 133 3.64 6.38 24.06
CA THR A 133 4.94 5.73 23.96
C THR A 133 4.85 4.36 24.63
N LEU A 134 5.20 3.30 23.91
CA LEU A 134 5.27 1.95 24.44
C LEU A 134 6.28 1.88 25.59
N ALA A 135 5.95 1.16 26.65
CA ALA A 135 6.86 1.01 27.80
C ALA A 135 8.12 0.20 27.44
N THR A 136 7.97 -0.78 26.54
CA THR A 136 9.06 -1.57 25.96
C THR A 136 8.73 -1.90 24.52
N ILE A 137 9.72 -2.34 23.74
CA ILE A 137 9.49 -2.78 22.35
C ILE A 137 8.59 -4.03 22.25
N SER A 138 8.45 -4.78 23.35
CA SER A 138 7.59 -5.95 23.47
C SER A 138 6.20 -5.63 24.02
N SER A 139 5.89 -4.36 24.33
CA SER A 139 4.56 -3.96 24.77
C SER A 139 3.53 -4.29 23.70
N LEU A 140 2.37 -4.79 24.14
CA LEU A 140 1.28 -5.15 23.23
C LEU A 140 0.61 -3.90 22.69
N ILE A 141 0.44 -3.87 21.37
CA ILE A 141 -0.42 -2.96 20.62
C ILE A 141 -1.72 -3.73 20.34
N SER A 142 -2.85 -3.18 20.77
CA SER A 142 -4.14 -3.86 20.70
C SER A 142 -5.24 -2.98 20.11
N CYS A 143 -6.27 -3.61 19.54
CA CYS A 143 -7.53 -2.97 19.19
C CYS A 143 -8.68 -3.48 20.05
N VAL A 144 -9.81 -2.76 20.03
CA VAL A 144 -11.05 -3.21 20.65
C VAL A 144 -11.49 -4.52 20.01
N SER A 145 -11.92 -5.48 20.84
CA SER A 145 -12.47 -6.75 20.36
C SER A 145 -13.86 -6.52 19.77
N THR A 146 -14.12 -7.12 18.62
CA THR A 146 -15.38 -7.01 17.89
C THR A 146 -16.02 -8.39 17.77
N GLU A 147 -17.32 -8.48 18.04
CA GLU A 147 -18.04 -9.75 18.00
C GLU A 147 -18.06 -10.38 16.60
N GLY A 148 -17.91 -11.71 16.54
CA GLY A 148 -17.91 -12.47 15.27
C GLY A 148 -16.65 -12.30 14.42
N VAL A 149 -15.65 -11.55 14.90
CA VAL A 149 -14.35 -11.40 14.23
C VAL A 149 -13.40 -12.51 14.66
N ASN A 150 -12.74 -13.13 13.69
CA ASN A 150 -11.84 -14.28 13.89
C ASN A 150 -10.42 -14.04 13.35
N GLY A 151 -10.11 -12.82 12.91
CA GLY A 151 -8.77 -12.44 12.48
C GLY A 151 -8.60 -10.93 12.40
N TYR A 152 -7.33 -10.51 12.53
CA TYR A 152 -6.91 -9.12 12.58
C TYR A 152 -5.67 -8.96 11.71
N ARG A 153 -5.72 -8.09 10.71
CA ARG A 153 -4.57 -7.69 9.90
C ARG A 153 -4.15 -6.30 10.34
N PHE A 154 -3.03 -6.22 11.03
CA PHE A 154 -2.45 -4.94 11.40
C PHE A 154 -1.56 -4.46 10.27
N GLU A 155 -1.82 -3.26 9.77
CA GLU A 155 -0.91 -2.52 8.91
C GLU A 155 -0.13 -1.54 9.79
N VAL A 156 1.19 -1.64 9.74
CA VAL A 156 2.13 -0.87 10.55
C VAL A 156 3.03 -0.08 9.62
N THR A 157 2.93 1.24 9.68
CA THR A 157 3.68 2.17 8.85
C THR A 157 4.68 2.92 9.71
N ASN A 158 5.98 2.76 9.42
CA ASN A 158 7.02 3.62 10.00
C ASN A 158 6.82 5.05 9.48
N THR A 159 6.58 6.01 10.37
CA THR A 159 6.24 7.39 9.94
C THR A 159 7.45 8.18 9.44
N ALA A 160 8.67 7.72 9.70
CA ALA A 160 9.90 8.36 9.22
C ALA A 160 10.26 7.91 7.81
N THR A 161 10.08 6.62 7.50
CA THR A 161 10.49 6.02 6.21
C THR A 161 9.33 5.73 5.26
N ASN A 162 8.09 5.78 5.75
CA ASN A 162 6.89 5.29 5.07
C ASN A 162 6.91 3.79 4.73
N ALA A 163 7.84 3.02 5.32
CA ALA A 163 7.86 1.58 5.15
C ALA A 163 6.63 0.95 5.81
N VAL A 164 5.90 0.13 5.05
CA VAL A 164 4.67 -0.55 5.49
C VAL A 164 4.95 -2.03 5.71
N GLN A 165 4.49 -2.55 6.84
CA GLN A 165 4.48 -3.97 7.15
C GLN A 165 3.05 -4.40 7.50
N THR A 166 2.70 -5.64 7.18
CA THR A 166 1.44 -6.23 7.61
C THR A 166 1.69 -7.47 8.46
N ILE A 167 0.84 -7.66 9.48
CA ILE A 167 0.86 -8.87 10.29
C ILE A 167 -0.56 -9.33 10.56
N ASP A 168 -0.83 -10.59 10.18
CA ASP A 168 -2.11 -11.25 10.40
C ASP A 168 -2.07 -12.02 11.71
N ARG A 169 -3.07 -11.80 12.57
CA ARG A 169 -3.18 -12.40 13.89
C ARG A 169 -4.58 -12.97 14.14
N PRO A 170 -4.68 -14.12 14.83
CA PRO A 170 -5.96 -14.60 15.35
C PRO A 170 -6.42 -13.81 16.59
N LEU A 171 -5.56 -12.95 17.14
CA LEU A 171 -5.79 -12.17 18.34
C LEU A 171 -5.77 -10.68 18.02
N GLN A 172 -6.52 -9.90 18.78
CA GLN A 172 -6.68 -8.46 18.66
C GLN A 172 -5.45 -7.65 19.09
N TYR A 173 -4.27 -8.27 19.13
CA TYR A 173 -3.04 -7.63 19.56
C TYR A 173 -1.79 -8.25 18.95
N PHE A 174 -0.73 -7.46 18.90
CA PHE A 174 0.63 -7.88 18.52
C PHE A 174 1.68 -7.04 19.25
N SER A 175 2.96 -7.40 19.16
CA SER A 175 4.08 -6.53 19.55
C SER A 175 5.00 -6.28 18.36
N LEU A 176 5.71 -5.15 18.36
CA LEU A 176 6.60 -4.77 17.25
C LEU A 176 7.73 -5.78 17.01
N THR A 177 8.14 -6.52 18.05
CA THR A 177 9.11 -7.62 17.95
C THR A 177 8.69 -8.77 17.05
N GLN A 178 7.43 -8.84 16.65
CA GLN A 178 6.91 -9.84 15.71
C GLN A 178 6.98 -9.37 14.25
N LEU A 179 7.33 -8.10 14.02
CA LEU A 179 7.56 -7.55 12.69
C LEU A 179 8.97 -7.90 12.20
N SER A 180 9.15 -7.85 10.88
CA SER A 180 10.47 -8.09 10.27
C SER A 180 11.46 -6.96 10.58
N SER A 181 10.97 -5.72 10.63
CA SER A 181 11.70 -4.53 11.01
C SER A 181 10.97 -3.77 12.10
N PHE A 182 11.72 -3.26 13.08
CA PHE A 182 11.25 -2.30 14.06
C PHE A 182 12.47 -1.53 14.56
N GLU A 183 12.26 -0.34 15.12
CA GLU A 183 13.30 0.62 15.49
C GLU A 183 12.94 1.30 16.83
N TYR A 184 13.96 1.65 17.61
CA TYR A 184 13.80 2.50 18.79
C TYR A 184 13.62 3.97 18.40
N ALA A 185 13.08 4.78 19.32
CA ALA A 185 12.82 6.21 19.11
C ALA A 185 12.06 6.51 17.80
N THR A 186 11.13 5.64 17.43
CA THR A 186 10.42 5.69 16.15
C THR A 186 8.91 5.66 16.40
N THR A 187 8.17 6.46 15.64
CA THR A 187 6.71 6.45 15.66
C THR A 187 6.17 5.61 14.52
N TYR A 188 5.17 4.77 14.82
CA TYR A 188 4.45 3.95 13.86
C TYR A 188 3.00 4.39 13.82
N SER A 189 2.45 4.49 12.61
CA SER A 189 1.01 4.55 12.39
C SER A 189 0.49 3.14 12.21
N VAL A 190 -0.46 2.73 13.04
CA VAL A 190 -1.03 1.38 13.04
C VAL A 190 -2.53 1.46 12.80
N ARG A 191 -3.03 0.68 11.85
CA ARG A 191 -4.46 0.47 11.63
C ARG A 191 -4.76 -1.02 11.47
N VAL A 192 -6.01 -1.41 11.65
CA VAL A 192 -6.43 -2.82 11.63
C VAL A 192 -7.59 -3.06 10.67
N MET A 193 -7.46 -4.11 9.86
CA MET A 193 -8.52 -4.70 9.05
C MET A 193 -9.00 -5.98 9.76
N LEU A 194 -10.31 -6.20 9.77
CA LEU A 194 -10.92 -7.35 10.45
C LEU A 194 -11.19 -8.48 9.45
N ARG A 195 -11.13 -9.71 9.95
CA ARG A 195 -11.60 -10.91 9.27
C ARG A 195 -12.84 -11.43 9.96
N LYS A 196 -13.94 -11.57 9.22
CA LYS A 196 -15.21 -12.11 9.72
C LYS A 196 -15.61 -13.29 8.86
N ASN A 197 -16.00 -14.41 9.48
CA ASN A 197 -16.38 -15.64 8.78
C ASN A 197 -15.32 -16.13 7.76
N GLY A 198 -14.03 -15.82 7.99
CA GLY A 198 -12.97 -16.20 7.07
C GLY A 198 -12.74 -15.24 5.90
N ILE A 199 -13.49 -14.14 5.81
CA ILE A 199 -13.38 -13.11 4.77
C ILE A 199 -12.70 -11.87 5.36
N TRP A 200 -11.72 -11.32 4.64
CA TRP A 200 -11.12 -10.03 4.96
C TRP A 200 -12.02 -8.92 4.43
N LEU A 201 -12.42 -8.00 5.29
CA LEU A 201 -13.45 -7.01 4.95
C LEU A 201 -13.00 -5.91 3.98
N GLY A 202 -11.70 -5.85 3.64
CA GLY A 202 -11.21 -4.92 2.62
C GLY A 202 -11.03 -3.46 3.07
N TYR A 203 -11.56 -3.08 4.24
CA TYR A 203 -11.35 -1.76 4.85
C TYR A 203 -10.63 -1.82 6.19
N TYR A 204 -9.87 -0.76 6.49
CA TYR A 204 -9.19 -0.57 7.76
C TYR A 204 -9.95 0.41 8.65
N GLY A 205 -9.94 0.16 9.96
CA GLY A 205 -10.33 1.15 10.95
C GLY A 205 -9.38 2.36 10.99
N PRO A 206 -9.68 3.38 11.81
CA PRO A 206 -8.85 4.56 11.93
C PRO A 206 -7.43 4.21 12.39
N SER A 207 -6.45 4.90 11.81
CA SER A 207 -5.06 4.76 12.20
C SER A 207 -4.77 5.38 13.54
N CYS A 208 -3.77 4.83 14.21
CA CYS A 208 -3.36 5.25 15.52
C CYS A 208 -1.84 5.24 15.68
N LEU A 209 -1.30 6.27 16.33
CA LEU A 209 0.14 6.43 16.51
C LEU A 209 0.64 5.74 17.78
N TYR A 210 1.77 5.03 17.65
CA TYR A 210 2.51 4.46 18.76
C TYR A 210 3.99 4.78 18.60
N SER A 211 4.62 5.33 19.63
CA SER A 211 6.05 5.60 19.63
C SER A 211 6.78 4.52 20.42
N THR A 212 7.88 4.03 19.90
CA THR A 212 8.77 3.14 20.66
C THR A 212 9.54 3.92 21.70
N PRO A 213 10.03 3.27 22.77
CA PRO A 213 10.81 3.94 23.79
C PRO A 213 11.94 4.77 23.17
N PRO A 214 12.21 5.98 23.68
CA PRO A 214 13.40 6.70 23.29
C PRO A 214 14.63 5.90 23.73
N VAL A 215 15.74 6.14 23.04
CA VAL A 215 17.05 5.57 23.42
C VAL A 215 17.58 6.25 24.71
N THR A 216 16.89 7.28 25.22
CA THR A 216 17.36 8.22 26.24
C THR A 216 16.34 8.53 27.32
N GLN A 217 16.79 8.56 28.57
CA GLN A 217 16.50 9.63 29.51
C GLN A 217 17.68 9.75 30.49
N PRO A 218 17.99 10.96 30.98
CA PRO A 218 18.82 11.11 32.17
C PRO A 218 18.05 10.50 33.35
N SER A 219 18.54 9.36 33.87
CA SER A 219 18.07 8.65 35.06
C SER A 219 16.60 8.16 35.08
N GLY A 220 16.41 6.84 35.06
CA GLY A 220 15.22 6.18 35.64
C GLY A 220 14.04 5.86 34.72
N GLY A 221 14.12 6.14 33.42
CA GLY A 221 13.08 5.76 32.45
C GLY A 221 13.18 4.30 31.98
N THR A 222 12.04 3.64 31.81
CA THR A 222 11.92 2.29 31.24
C THR A 222 12.35 2.30 29.76
N GLY A 223 13.37 1.52 29.40
CA GLY A 223 13.83 1.37 28.00
C GLY A 223 15.07 2.20 27.59
N THR A 224 15.78 2.81 28.55
CA THR A 224 16.88 3.75 28.24
C THR A 224 18.23 3.05 28.06
N THR A 225 18.98 3.41 27.01
CA THR A 225 20.43 3.16 27.00
C THR A 225 21.08 4.21 27.88
N GLN A 226 21.53 3.84 29.07
CA GLN A 226 22.39 4.71 29.85
C GLN A 226 23.83 4.33 29.54
N LEU A 227 24.64 5.30 29.09
CA LEU A 227 26.08 5.14 29.08
C LEU A 227 26.51 5.00 30.55
N GLN A 228 26.86 3.80 30.97
CA GLN A 228 26.99 3.45 32.38
C GLN A 228 28.45 3.60 32.86
N THR A 229 28.55 3.84 34.16
CA THR A 229 29.76 3.95 34.99
C THR A 229 30.55 5.26 34.92
N TYR A 230 30.89 5.79 33.74
CA TYR A 230 31.84 6.92 33.65
C TYR A 230 31.25 8.24 33.17
N CYS A 231 29.92 8.34 33.12
CA CYS A 231 29.29 9.58 32.71
C CYS A 231 29.58 10.72 33.68
N GLY A 232 30.12 11.82 33.16
CA GLY A 232 30.61 12.96 33.93
C GLY A 232 31.93 12.71 34.67
N GLN A 233 32.61 11.58 34.44
CA GLN A 233 33.81 11.18 35.18
C GLN A 233 35.05 11.07 34.29
N THR A 234 36.22 11.03 34.94
CA THR A 234 37.49 10.70 34.29
C THR A 234 37.68 9.19 34.24
N LEU A 235 38.02 8.66 33.07
CA LEU A 235 38.31 7.25 32.87
C LEU A 235 39.57 6.84 33.67
N PRO A 236 39.57 5.69 34.36
CA PRO A 236 40.74 5.17 35.07
C PRO A 236 41.94 4.93 34.15
N SER A 237 41.70 4.54 32.90
CA SER A 237 42.72 4.34 31.88
C SER A 237 42.15 4.63 30.49
N ILE A 238 43.01 4.87 29.50
CA ILE A 238 42.55 5.13 28.13
C ILE A 238 41.87 3.91 27.47
N SER A 239 42.17 2.70 27.96
CA SER A 239 41.58 1.44 27.53
C SER A 239 40.32 1.06 28.31
N THR A 240 39.88 1.87 29.28
CA THR A 240 38.64 1.62 30.02
C THR A 240 37.47 1.52 29.05
N LEU A 241 36.65 0.49 29.22
CA LEU A 241 35.46 0.29 28.42
C LEU A 241 34.38 1.31 28.79
N ILE A 242 33.93 2.03 27.77
CA ILE A 242 32.76 2.90 27.80
C ILE A 242 31.60 2.07 27.29
N ALA A 243 30.68 1.70 28.17
CA ALA A 243 29.58 0.79 27.89
C ALA A 243 28.22 1.48 28.04
N THR A 244 27.22 0.94 27.35
CA THR A 244 25.82 1.33 27.51
C THR A 244 24.96 0.12 27.88
N THR A 245 23.79 0.34 28.49
CA THR A 245 22.85 -0.77 28.74
C THR A 245 22.37 -1.37 27.41
N SER A 246 22.44 -2.70 27.27
CA SER A 246 21.87 -3.38 26.10
C SER A 246 20.34 -3.35 26.14
N LEU A 247 19.71 -2.87 25.07
CA LEU A 247 18.25 -2.90 24.93
C LEU A 247 17.75 -4.22 24.32
N PRO A 248 16.52 -4.66 24.65
CA PRO A 248 15.89 -5.82 24.02
C PRO A 248 15.86 -5.73 22.49
N GLY A 249 16.32 -6.79 21.81
CA GLY A 249 16.34 -6.85 20.34
C GLY A 249 17.42 -6.01 19.66
N ALA A 250 18.27 -5.31 20.44
CA ALA A 250 19.42 -4.60 19.88
C ALA A 250 20.42 -5.58 19.27
N THR A 251 20.79 -5.35 18.01
CA THR A 251 21.78 -6.13 17.25
C THR A 251 23.04 -5.32 16.94
N GLY A 252 22.98 -4.00 17.11
CA GLY A 252 24.10 -3.11 16.83
C GLY A 252 24.02 -1.78 17.58
N TYR A 253 25.17 -1.15 17.69
CA TYR A 253 25.40 0.11 18.39
C TYR A 253 26.27 1.00 17.52
N ARG A 254 25.95 2.28 17.47
CA ARG A 254 26.74 3.29 16.78
C ARG A 254 27.04 4.40 17.78
N PHE A 255 28.31 4.46 18.19
CA PHE A 255 28.81 5.46 19.10
C PHE A 255 29.28 6.66 18.30
N ARG A 256 28.81 7.85 18.65
CA ARG A 256 29.35 9.12 18.17
C ARG A 256 30.13 9.75 19.31
N VAL A 257 31.38 10.10 19.02
CA VAL A 257 32.35 10.60 19.99
C VAL A 257 32.87 11.94 19.49
N THR A 258 32.59 13.00 20.24
CA THR A 258 32.96 14.37 19.89
C THR A 258 34.03 14.87 20.85
N ASN A 259 35.19 15.23 20.35
CA ASN A 259 36.23 15.89 21.14
C ASN A 259 35.77 17.31 21.48
N THR A 260 35.65 17.65 22.77
CA THR A 260 35.12 18.97 23.18
C THR A 260 36.08 20.12 22.95
N VAL A 261 37.37 19.83 22.74
CA VAL A 261 38.41 20.83 22.51
C VAL A 261 38.51 21.16 21.02
N THR A 262 38.60 20.13 20.17
CA THR A 262 38.80 20.33 18.72
C THR A 262 37.48 20.37 17.93
N GLY A 263 36.36 19.97 18.55
CA GLY A 263 35.09 19.77 17.86
C GLY A 263 35.07 18.57 16.90
N SER A 264 36.14 17.78 16.83
CA SER A 264 36.24 16.64 15.90
C SER A 264 35.28 15.52 16.31
N VAL A 265 34.49 15.04 15.36
CA VAL A 265 33.49 13.98 15.55
C VAL A 265 33.98 12.69 14.91
N GLN A 266 33.95 11.59 15.66
CA GLN A 266 34.24 10.24 15.19
C GLN A 266 33.04 9.35 15.44
N THR A 267 32.76 8.41 14.53
CA THR A 267 31.68 7.44 14.68
C THR A 267 32.25 6.02 14.64
N LEU A 268 31.82 5.18 15.58
CA LEU A 268 32.22 3.79 15.70
C LEU A 268 30.99 2.89 15.77
N THR A 269 30.88 1.97 14.81
CA THR A 269 29.81 0.98 14.79
C THR A 269 30.29 -0.36 15.33
N ARG A 270 29.50 -0.95 16.23
CA ARG A 270 29.81 -2.19 16.96
C ARG A 270 28.57 -3.07 17.06
N THR A 271 28.78 -4.39 17.13
CA THR A 271 27.73 -5.34 17.56
C THR A 271 27.62 -5.44 19.09
N LEU A 272 28.63 -4.96 19.80
CA LEU A 272 28.70 -4.94 21.26
C LEU A 272 28.35 -3.55 21.79
N HIS A 273 27.71 -3.51 22.96
CA HIS A 273 27.24 -2.29 23.63
C HIS A 273 28.36 -1.51 24.33
N TRP A 274 29.61 -1.66 23.91
CA TRP A 274 30.76 -1.00 24.52
C TRP A 274 31.88 -0.76 23.51
N PHE A 275 32.75 0.20 23.82
CA PHE A 275 34.00 0.47 23.12
C PHE A 275 35.04 1.05 24.08
N SER A 276 36.28 1.22 23.66
CA SER A 276 37.28 2.05 24.35
C SER A 276 37.80 3.11 23.39
N LEU A 277 38.32 4.24 23.92
CA LEU A 277 38.83 5.32 23.07
C LEU A 277 40.01 4.88 22.19
N THR A 278 40.76 3.86 22.62
CA THR A 278 41.83 3.24 21.82
C THR A 278 41.35 2.57 20.53
N MET A 279 40.04 2.34 20.38
CA MET A 279 39.45 1.82 19.14
C MET A 279 39.16 2.93 18.11
N LEU A 280 39.30 4.20 18.51
CA LEU A 280 39.10 5.33 17.61
C LEU A 280 40.40 5.65 16.84
N PRO A 281 40.30 6.13 15.59
CA PRO A 281 41.45 6.58 14.82
C PRO A 281 42.32 7.63 15.52
N SER A 282 41.71 8.51 16.33
CA SER A 282 42.44 9.49 17.13
C SER A 282 41.81 9.68 18.52
N TYR A 283 42.67 9.87 19.52
CA TYR A 283 42.29 10.17 20.89
C TYR A 283 43.42 10.92 21.61
N ASN A 284 43.08 11.71 22.63
CA ASN A 284 43.98 12.57 23.37
C ASN A 284 43.82 12.29 24.88
N TYR A 285 44.93 12.34 25.60
CA TYR A 285 44.93 12.36 27.07
C TYR A 285 44.45 13.73 27.60
N GLY A 286 43.95 13.77 28.83
CA GLY A 286 43.47 14.98 29.50
C GLY A 286 42.35 15.73 28.77
N THR A 287 41.58 15.04 27.93
CA THR A 287 40.58 15.63 27.03
C THR A 287 39.19 15.07 27.34
N THR A 288 38.18 15.95 27.37
CA THR A 288 36.79 15.54 27.50
C THR A 288 36.19 15.21 26.14
N TYR A 289 35.41 14.14 26.10
CA TYR A 289 34.65 13.70 24.95
C TYR A 289 33.17 13.65 25.29
N VAL A 290 32.33 14.13 24.38
CA VAL A 290 30.88 13.89 24.42
C VAL A 290 30.61 12.59 23.66
N VAL A 291 29.97 11.64 24.31
CA VAL A 291 29.63 10.32 23.76
C VAL A 291 28.12 10.14 23.77
N ASP A 292 27.55 9.83 22.62
CA ASP A 292 26.15 9.42 22.49
C ASP A 292 26.05 8.16 21.62
N VAL A 293 24.97 7.39 21.79
CA VAL A 293 24.82 6.07 21.18
C VAL A 293 23.48 5.95 20.47
N ALA A 294 23.51 5.50 19.23
CA ALA A 294 22.34 5.02 18.51
C ALA A 294 22.29 3.50 18.54
N VAL A 295 21.09 2.92 18.61
CA VAL A 295 20.86 1.49 18.67
C VAL A 295 20.24 1.01 17.36
N LYS A 296 20.67 -0.16 16.91
CA LYS A 296 20.08 -0.88 15.78
C LYS A 296 19.42 -2.15 16.27
N THR A 297 18.24 -2.42 15.76
CA THR A 297 17.44 -3.65 15.95
C THR A 297 17.53 -4.46 14.64
N THR A 298 16.42 -4.87 14.01
CA THR A 298 16.46 -5.46 12.66
C THR A 298 16.45 -4.41 11.55
N GLY A 299 15.95 -3.21 11.84
CA GLY A 299 15.87 -2.09 10.91
C GLY A 299 17.07 -1.14 10.97
N ASP A 300 16.80 0.15 10.81
CA ASP A 300 17.83 1.20 10.83
C ASP A 300 18.33 1.53 12.23
N TYR A 301 19.43 2.30 12.29
CA TYR A 301 19.85 2.91 13.55
C TYR A 301 18.83 3.96 13.98
N SER A 302 18.48 3.93 15.25
CA SER A 302 17.72 5.00 15.90
C SER A 302 18.43 6.35 15.80
N GLU A 303 17.73 7.39 16.24
CA GLU A 303 18.40 8.64 16.63
C GLU A 303 19.43 8.39 17.75
N TYR A 304 20.37 9.32 17.87
CA TYR A 304 21.39 9.24 18.91
C TYR A 304 20.81 9.51 20.29
N GLY A 305 21.38 8.78 21.24
CA GLY A 305 21.02 8.83 22.63
C GLY A 305 21.41 10.14 23.33
N ALA A 306 21.24 10.17 24.66
CA ALA A 306 21.57 11.33 25.46
C ALA A 306 23.10 11.43 25.51
N PRO A 307 23.67 12.60 25.24
CA PRO A 307 25.10 12.78 25.31
C PRO A 307 25.60 12.60 26.74
N CYS A 308 26.79 12.04 26.82
CA CYS A 308 27.46 11.75 28.07
C CYS A 308 28.92 12.17 27.98
N ASN A 309 29.35 12.99 28.93
CA ASN A 309 30.74 13.46 28.96
C ASN A 309 31.64 12.43 29.63
N VAL A 310 32.76 12.10 29.01
CA VAL A 310 33.82 11.26 29.59
C VAL A 310 35.16 11.96 29.41
N THR A 311 35.96 12.04 30.47
CA THR A 311 37.29 12.69 30.41
C THR A 311 38.37 11.62 30.39
N THR A 312 39.35 11.73 29.50
CA THR A 312 40.51 10.83 29.51
C THR A 312 41.45 11.15 30.67
N PRO A 313 42.18 10.16 31.20
CA PRO A 313 43.21 10.44 32.21
C PRO A 313 44.30 11.34 31.62
N ASN A 314 45.10 11.95 32.49
CA ASN A 314 46.33 12.61 32.06
C ASN A 314 47.33 11.58 31.51
N VAL A 315 48.32 12.06 30.76
CA VAL A 315 49.41 11.21 30.27
C VAL A 315 50.08 10.52 31.47
N PRO A 316 50.24 9.18 31.47
CA PRO A 316 50.96 8.49 32.54
C PRO A 316 52.38 9.05 32.66
N THR A 317 52.75 9.47 33.86
CA THR A 317 54.11 9.93 34.20
C THR A 317 55.03 8.77 34.47
#